data_AF-A0A1M6QIE6-F1
#
_entry.id   AF-A0A1M6QIE6-F1
#
_cell.length_a   1.000
_cell.length_b   1.000
_cell.length_c   1.000
_cell.angle_alpha   90.00
_cell.angle_beta   90.00
_cell.angle_gamma   90.00
#
_symmetry.space_group_name_H-M   'P 1'
#
loop_
_entity.id
_entity.type
_entity.pdbx_description
1 polymer ?
#
loop_
_entity_poly.entity_id
_entity_poly.type
_entity_poly.pdbx_seq_one_letter_code
_entity_poly.pdbx_strand_id
1 'polypeptide(L)'
;MKRITLKTGLLFAMLVAFGTVAVNAQSKGEKKEPPTFTELLKQMDKDEDGQLSKDEVKGPLKDDFDKIDTDEDGFLTEEELEKAPKPKGRPRN
;
A
#
# COMPACT_ATOMS: atom_id res chain seq x y z
N MET A 1 -38.62 -36.91 31.47
CA MET A 1 -39.08 -36.31 30.19
C MET A 1 -40.48 -35.74 30.36
N LYS A 2 -40.61 -34.44 30.66
CA LYS A 2 -41.90 -33.72 30.64
C LYS A 2 -41.66 -32.26 30.19
N ARG A 3 -41.91 -32.06 28.88
CA ARG A 3 -42.26 -30.88 28.10
C ARG A 3 -42.17 -29.51 28.80
N ILE A 4 -41.24 -28.67 28.33
CA ILE A 4 -41.20 -27.22 28.61
C ILE A 4 -41.69 -26.52 27.34
N THR A 5 -42.95 -26.10 27.35
CA THR A 5 -43.52 -25.14 26.38
C THR A 5 -44.25 -24.09 27.19
N LEU A 6 -43.65 -22.93 27.39
CA LEU A 6 -44.32 -21.81 28.06
C LEU A 6 -43.82 -20.47 27.50
N LYS A 7 -44.71 -19.83 26.74
CA LYS A 7 -44.90 -18.37 26.61
C LYS A 7 -43.92 -17.60 25.71
N THR A 8 -44.22 -17.67 24.43
CA THR A 8 -44.21 -16.49 23.54
C THR A 8 -44.88 -15.31 24.25
N GLY A 9 -44.13 -14.24 24.50
CA GLY A 9 -44.70 -13.03 25.08
C GLY A 9 -43.68 -12.09 25.70
N LEU A 10 -42.86 -11.44 24.87
CA LEU A 10 -42.46 -10.07 25.15
C LEU A 10 -42.06 -9.37 23.85
N LEU A 11 -42.93 -8.46 23.43
CA LEU A 11 -42.63 -7.36 22.52
C LEU A 11 -41.32 -6.70 22.93
N PHE A 12 -40.31 -6.76 22.07
CA PHE A 12 -39.24 -5.78 22.05
C PHE A 12 -39.27 -5.09 20.69
N ALA A 13 -40.26 -4.20 20.53
CA ALA A 13 -40.17 -3.13 19.57
C ALA A 13 -39.09 -2.15 20.06
N MET A 14 -37.82 -2.48 19.78
CA MET A 14 -36.73 -1.50 19.88
C MET A 14 -36.39 -1.04 18.47
N LEU A 15 -37.06 0.06 18.10
CA LEU A 15 -36.50 1.18 17.37
C LEU A 15 -35.41 0.81 16.35
N VAL A 16 -35.85 0.59 15.11
CA VAL A 16 -35.05 0.88 13.92
C VAL A 16 -34.78 2.38 13.94
N ALA A 17 -33.77 2.79 14.71
CA ALA A 17 -33.22 4.13 14.66
C ALA A 17 -32.45 4.22 13.35
N PHE A 18 -33.17 4.74 12.37
CA PHE A 18 -32.73 5.25 11.08
C PHE A 18 -31.70 6.36 11.31
N GLY A 19 -30.50 5.96 11.71
CA GLY A 19 -29.34 6.84 11.85
C GLY A 19 -28.45 6.65 10.65
N THR A 20 -28.79 7.27 9.53
CA THR A 20 -27.84 7.53 8.44
C THR A 20 -26.78 8.49 8.98
N VAL A 21 -25.85 8.00 9.80
CA VAL A 21 -24.53 8.59 9.84
C VAL A 21 -23.91 8.24 8.51
N ALA A 22 -24.05 9.17 7.57
CA ALA A 22 -23.26 9.23 6.38
C ALA A 22 -21.82 8.95 6.81
N VAL A 23 -21.35 7.73 6.53
CA VAL A 23 -19.94 7.40 6.58
C VAL A 23 -19.38 8.25 5.47
N ASN A 24 -18.99 9.47 5.82
CA ASN A 24 -18.22 10.35 4.98
C ASN A 24 -16.83 9.71 4.97
N ALA A 25 -16.75 8.60 4.23
CA ALA A 25 -15.53 7.99 3.75
C ALA A 25 -14.97 8.99 2.74
N GLN A 26 -14.50 10.11 3.28
CA GLN A 26 -13.55 10.98 2.64
C GLN A 26 -12.29 10.13 2.54
N SER A 27 -12.28 9.27 1.53
CA SER A 27 -11.07 8.68 0.98
C SER A 27 -10.30 9.86 0.42
N LYS A 28 -9.64 10.57 1.32
CA LYS A 28 -8.59 11.51 1.03
C LYS A 28 -7.57 10.62 0.34
N GLY A 29 -7.59 10.65 -0.99
CA GLY A 29 -6.61 9.99 -1.81
C GLY A 29 -5.27 10.58 -1.43
N GLU A 30 -4.62 9.95 -0.44
CA GLU A 30 -3.21 10.07 -0.20
C GLU A 30 -2.58 9.56 -1.49
N LYS A 31 -2.30 10.52 -2.38
CA LYS A 31 -1.47 10.29 -3.54
C LYS A 31 -0.14 9.84 -2.96
N LYS A 32 0.06 8.52 -2.86
CA LYS A 32 1.33 7.95 -2.47
C LYS A 32 2.32 8.48 -3.49
N GLU A 33 3.16 9.42 -3.06
CA GLU A 33 4.31 9.82 -3.84
C GLU A 33 5.12 8.53 -4.10
N PRO A 34 5.80 8.42 -5.26
CA PRO A 34 6.67 7.28 -5.49
C PRO A 34 7.65 7.19 -4.30
N PRO A 35 7.85 5.99 -3.73
CA PRO A 35 8.69 5.83 -2.57
C PRO A 35 10.11 6.33 -2.87
N THR A 36 10.75 6.95 -1.87
CA THR A 36 12.14 7.38 -2.01
C THR A 36 13.09 6.17 -2.03
N PHE A 37 14.34 6.37 -2.46
CA PHE A 37 15.36 5.32 -2.39
C PHE A 37 15.48 4.77 -0.96
N THR A 38 15.55 5.63 0.04
CA THR A 38 15.63 5.23 1.44
C THR A 38 14.43 4.40 1.89
N GLU A 39 13.22 4.69 1.41
CA GLU A 39 12.03 3.90 1.72
C GLU A 39 12.04 2.54 1.03
N LEU A 40 12.53 2.47 -0.21
CA LEU A 40 12.71 1.23 -0.95
C LEU A 40 13.78 0.36 -0.29
N LEU A 41 14.95 0.93 0.03
CA LEU A 41 16.04 0.28 0.74
C LEU A 41 15.49 -0.37 2.03
N LYS A 42 14.85 0.42 2.89
CA LYS A 42 14.27 -0.08 4.14
C LYS A 42 13.24 -1.21 3.97
N GLN A 43 12.61 -1.33 2.80
CA GLN A 43 11.60 -2.34 2.53
C GLN A 43 12.15 -3.57 1.78
N MET A 44 13.27 -3.43 1.08
CA MET A 44 13.68 -4.37 0.03
C MET A 44 15.12 -4.84 0.17
N ASP A 45 16.01 -4.02 0.74
CA ASP A 45 17.39 -4.36 1.09
C ASP A 45 17.37 -5.37 2.26
N LYS A 46 17.61 -6.64 1.94
CA LYS A 46 17.53 -7.75 2.89
C LYS A 46 18.88 -8.11 3.48
N ASP A 47 19.94 -7.89 2.73
CA ASP A 47 21.31 -8.15 3.17
C ASP A 47 21.95 -6.92 3.85
N GLU A 48 21.24 -5.80 3.89
CA GLU A 48 21.61 -4.55 4.56
C GLU A 48 22.93 -3.98 4.02
N ASP A 49 23.16 -4.13 2.71
CA ASP A 49 24.37 -3.67 2.02
C ASP A 49 24.29 -2.20 1.58
N GLY A 50 23.12 -1.57 1.68
CA GLY A 50 22.88 -0.18 1.30
C GLY A 50 22.56 0.01 -0.18
N GLN A 51 22.33 -1.07 -0.92
CA GLN A 51 22.01 -1.09 -2.33
C GLN A 51 20.80 -2.00 -2.57
N LEU A 52 20.29 -2.04 -3.81
CA LEU A 52 19.19 -2.94 -4.17
C LEU A 52 19.60 -3.83 -5.33
N SER A 53 19.77 -5.12 -5.08
CA SER A 53 20.07 -6.10 -6.13
C SER A 53 18.85 -6.41 -7.01
N LYS A 54 19.10 -6.97 -8.19
CA LYS A 54 18.05 -7.40 -9.15
C LYS A 54 17.03 -8.38 -8.56
N ASP A 55 17.43 -9.15 -7.54
CA ASP A 55 16.60 -10.14 -6.86
C ASP A 55 15.76 -9.56 -5.72
N GLU A 56 16.18 -8.42 -5.19
CA GLU A 56 15.46 -7.67 -4.15
C GLU A 56 14.40 -6.76 -4.75
N VAL A 57 14.70 -6.16 -5.90
CA VAL A 57 13.76 -5.30 -6.63
C VAL A 57 12.56 -6.05 -7.21
N LYS A 58 11.40 -5.39 -7.24
CA LYS A 58 10.12 -5.94 -7.71
C LYS A 58 9.29 -4.87 -8.42
N GLY A 59 8.35 -5.34 -9.24
CA GLY A 59 7.42 -4.46 -9.95
C GLY A 59 8.13 -3.58 -11.00
N PRO A 60 7.66 -2.35 -11.23
CA PRO A 60 8.23 -1.46 -12.26
C PRO A 60 9.73 -1.20 -12.09
N LEU A 61 10.22 -1.20 -10.85
CA LEU A 61 11.63 -1.03 -10.55
C LEU A 61 12.49 -2.16 -11.12
N LYS A 62 11.98 -3.40 -11.12
CA LYS A 62 12.66 -4.55 -11.73
C LYS A 62 12.64 -4.47 -13.26
N ASP A 63 11.55 -3.96 -13.83
CA ASP A 63 11.41 -3.81 -15.29
C ASP A 63 12.32 -2.71 -15.85
N ASP A 64 12.56 -1.66 -15.04
CA ASP A 64 13.47 -0.56 -15.37
C ASP A 64 14.87 -0.75 -14.78
N PHE A 65 15.16 -1.87 -14.12
CA PHE A 65 16.44 -2.12 -13.44
C PHE A 65 17.63 -1.88 -14.36
N ASP A 66 17.65 -2.56 -15.52
CA ASP A 66 18.74 -2.46 -16.50
C ASP A 66 18.83 -1.06 -17.16
N LYS A 67 17.85 -0.17 -16.94
CA LYS A 67 17.90 1.23 -17.39
C LYS A 67 18.42 2.18 -16.31
N ILE A 68 18.32 1.77 -15.04
CA ILE A 68 18.70 2.56 -13.88
C ILE A 68 20.12 2.20 -13.46
N ASP A 69 20.45 0.91 -13.46
CA ASP A 69 21.79 0.36 -13.31
C ASP A 69 22.66 0.83 -14.49
N THR A 70 23.41 1.90 -14.26
CA THR A 70 24.18 2.61 -15.30
C THR A 70 25.62 2.13 -15.38
N ASP A 71 26.14 1.55 -14.30
CA ASP A 71 27.47 0.95 -14.26
C ASP A 71 27.47 -0.56 -14.52
N GLU A 72 26.28 -1.17 -14.67
CA GLU A 72 26.04 -2.58 -15.01
C GLU A 72 26.63 -3.52 -13.96
N ASP A 73 26.67 -3.10 -12.69
CA ASP A 73 27.23 -3.89 -11.59
C ASP A 73 26.23 -4.89 -10.99
N GLY A 74 24.94 -4.77 -11.37
CA GLY A 74 23.86 -5.63 -10.89
C GLY A 74 23.19 -5.16 -9.60
N PHE A 75 23.44 -3.92 -9.18
CA PHE A 75 22.86 -3.25 -8.02
C PHE A 75 22.30 -1.88 -8.40
N LEU A 76 21.35 -1.37 -7.61
CA LEU A 76 20.89 0.01 -7.71
C LEU A 76 21.34 0.80 -6.50
N THR A 77 22.12 1.83 -6.76
CA THR A 77 22.55 2.80 -5.75
C THR A 77 21.55 3.95 -5.61
N GLU A 78 21.68 4.74 -4.53
CA GLU A 78 20.87 5.95 -4.33
C GLU A 78 21.02 6.90 -5.52
N GLU A 79 22.25 7.10 -5.98
CA GLU A 79 22.59 8.05 -7.04
C GLU A 79 21.98 7.67 -8.38
N GLU A 80 21.90 6.37 -8.67
CA GLU A 80 21.29 5.84 -9.89
C GLU A 80 19.77 5.93 -9.84
N LEU A 81 19.17 5.58 -8.69
CA LEU A 81 17.74 5.72 -8.49
C LEU A 81 17.26 7.18 -8.45
N GLU A 82 18.11 8.12 -8.04
CA GLU A 82 17.82 9.54 -8.15
C GLU A 82 17.86 10.04 -9.60
N LYS A 83 18.76 9.51 -10.42
CA LYS A 83 18.86 9.79 -11.86
C LYS A 83 17.77 9.07 -12.67
N ALA A 84 17.18 8.02 -12.10
CA ALA A 84 16.12 7.26 -12.73
C ALA A 84 14.95 8.19 -13.15
N PRO A 85 14.35 7.95 -14.32
CA PRO A 85 13.18 8.69 -14.74
C PRO A 85 12.02 8.41 -13.78
N LYS A 86 11.79 9.33 -12.83
CA LYS A 86 10.64 9.27 -11.94
C LYS A 86 9.38 9.20 -12.82
N PRO A 87 8.43 8.29 -12.55
CA PRO A 87 7.19 8.23 -13.30
C PRO A 87 6.56 9.61 -13.21
N LYS A 88 6.47 10.31 -14.36
CA LYS A 88 5.92 11.66 -14.45
C LYS A 88 4.56 11.64 -13.76
N GLY A 89 4.49 12.17 -12.54
CA GLY A 89 3.23 12.48 -11.90
C GLY A 89 2.44 13.30 -12.91
N ARG A 90 1.26 12.81 -13.31
CA ARG A 90 0.43 13.48 -14.31
C ARG A 90 0.36 14.98 -13.97
N PRO A 91 0.63 15.89 -14.93
CA PRO A 91 0.57 17.32 -14.68
C PRO A 91 -0.83 17.66 -14.19
N ARG A 92 -0.87 18.41 -13.08
CA ARG A 92 -2.11 18.90 -12.48
C ARG A 92 -2.63 20.02 -13.39
N ASN A 93 -3.73 19.76 -14.11
CA ASN A 93 -4.62 20.82 -14.59
C ASN A 93 -5.64 21.14 -13.50
#